data_AF-A0A7W0Q7I7-F1
#
_entry.id   AF-A0A7W0Q7I7-F1
#
_cell.length_a   1.000
_cell.length_b   1.000
_cell.length_c   1.000
_cell.angle_alpha   90.00
_cell.angle_beta   90.00
_cell.angle_gamma   90.00
#
_symmetry.space_group_name_H-M   'P 1'
#
loop_
_entity.id
_entity.type
_entity.pdbx_description
1 polymer ?
#
loop_
_entity_poly.entity_id
_entity_poly.type
_entity_poly.pdbx_seq_one_letter_code
_entity_poly.pdbx_strand_id
1 'polypeptide(L)'
;MISIEQYAELCAAMADTAGDVNRENAIAAAQGVSADVWAASKAGYTAKMSDPNDMGRTAMAFMPLYQAAQARARGGKAPCTLEFYTKVHAHMALRKDVLGNQMNHHLVLAEFGTHHQAWLECEGYWTPIVGAPEILGQPNPRFDPTQAQQFRVLMQQECDVINGITR
;
A
#
# COMPACT_ATOMS: atom_id res chain seq x y z
N MET A 1 18.26 20.38 0.50
CA MET A 1 17.44 19.16 0.58
C MET A 1 16.62 19.22 1.86
N ILE A 2 15.36 18.81 1.81
CA ILE A 2 14.52 18.56 2.98
C ILE A 2 14.93 17.26 3.70
N SER A 3 14.43 17.06 4.92
CA SER A 3 14.63 15.82 5.69
C SER A 3 13.86 14.64 5.08
N ILE A 4 14.18 13.42 5.50
CA ILE A 4 13.53 12.20 4.97
C ILE A 4 12.09 12.09 5.45
N GLU A 5 11.78 12.61 6.64
CA GLU A 5 10.44 12.73 7.21
C GLU A 5 9.59 13.69 6.38
N GLN A 6 10.09 14.90 6.11
CA GLN A 6 9.39 15.89 5.30
C GLN A 6 9.25 15.43 3.84
N TYR A 7 10.25 14.70 3.32
CA TYR A 7 10.19 14.08 2.00
C TYR A 7 9.07 13.02 1.93
N ALA A 8 8.96 12.15 2.93
CA ALA A 8 7.89 11.16 3.01
C ALA A 8 6.50 11.79 3.12
N GLU A 9 6.36 12.88 3.87
CA GLU A 9 5.09 13.64 3.97
C GLU A 9 4.66 14.25 2.64
N LEU A 10 5.60 14.88 1.92
CA LEU A 10 5.33 15.45 0.60
C LEU A 10 5.02 14.36 -0.43
N CYS A 11 5.77 13.27 -0.46
CA CYS A 11 5.47 12.12 -1.32
C CYS A 11 4.06 11.58 -1.06
N ALA A 12 3.62 11.50 0.20
CA ALA A 12 2.29 10.99 0.54
C ALA A 12 1.19 11.96 0.11
N ALA A 13 1.39 13.27 0.32
CA ALA A 13 0.46 14.31 -0.13
C ALA A 13 0.35 14.39 -1.66
N MET A 14 1.39 13.96 -2.38
CA MET A 14 1.45 13.99 -3.85
C MET A 14 1.00 12.68 -4.51
N ALA A 15 0.53 11.68 -3.76
CA ALA A 15 0.16 10.37 -4.30
C ALA A 15 -0.83 10.47 -5.48
N ASP A 16 -1.77 11.41 -5.44
CA ASP A 16 -2.81 11.62 -6.47
C ASP A 16 -2.45 12.66 -7.54
N THR A 17 -1.18 13.08 -7.61
CA THR A 17 -0.72 14.04 -8.63
C THR A 17 -0.47 13.38 -9.99
N ALA A 18 -0.31 12.06 -10.03
CA ALA A 18 0.01 11.30 -11.24
C ALA A 18 1.24 11.85 -12.02
N GLY A 19 2.20 12.45 -11.31
CA GLY A 19 3.41 13.06 -11.89
C GLY A 19 3.22 14.45 -12.47
N ASP A 20 2.10 15.12 -12.19
CA ASP A 20 1.90 16.53 -12.54
C ASP A 20 2.80 17.42 -11.69
N VAL A 21 3.93 17.83 -12.30
CA VAL A 21 4.97 18.66 -11.68
C VAL A 21 4.41 19.99 -11.13
N ASN A 22 3.40 20.58 -11.76
CA ASN A 22 2.84 21.85 -11.28
C ASN A 22 2.03 21.62 -10.00
N ARG A 23 1.26 20.53 -9.94
CA ARG A 23 0.51 20.15 -8.74
C ARG A 23 1.45 19.75 -7.61
N GLU A 24 2.51 19.00 -7.90
CA GLU A 24 3.56 18.67 -6.92
C GLU A 24 4.21 19.93 -6.35
N ASN A 25 4.63 20.87 -7.21
CA ASN A 25 5.25 22.12 -6.76
C ASN A 25 4.29 22.98 -5.92
N ALA A 26 2.99 22.99 -6.24
CA ALA A 26 1.98 23.69 -5.45
C ALA A 26 1.82 23.06 -4.05
N ILE A 27 1.81 21.72 -3.95
CA ILE A 27 1.74 21.00 -2.67
C ILE A 27 3.01 21.26 -1.85
N ALA A 28 4.19 21.24 -2.47
CA ALA A 28 5.46 21.56 -1.83
C ALA A 28 5.48 23.00 -1.28
N ALA A 29 5.03 23.96 -2.09
CA ALA A 29 4.97 25.37 -1.68
C ALA A 29 4.02 25.59 -0.50
N ALA A 30 2.89 24.87 -0.45
CA ALA A 30 1.95 24.93 0.67
C ALA A 30 2.57 24.44 2.01
N GLN A 31 3.63 23.64 1.95
CA GLN A 31 4.39 23.18 3.11
C GLN A 31 5.73 23.94 3.29
N GLY A 32 5.90 25.08 2.63
CA GLY A 32 7.08 25.94 2.75
C GLY A 32 8.31 25.44 1.99
N VAL A 33 8.15 24.50 1.06
CA VAL A 33 9.25 23.95 0.25
C VAL A 33 9.20 24.56 -1.16
N SER A 34 10.31 25.19 -1.59
CA SER A 34 10.40 25.73 -2.95
C SER A 34 10.52 24.62 -4.01
N ALA A 35 10.12 24.91 -5.24
CA ALA A 35 10.23 23.96 -6.36
C ALA A 35 11.67 23.46 -6.56
N ASP A 36 12.67 24.33 -6.42
CA ASP A 36 14.09 23.95 -6.54
C ASP A 36 14.53 22.99 -5.44
N VAL A 37 14.11 23.24 -4.20
CA VAL A 37 14.42 22.36 -3.06
C VAL A 37 13.71 21.03 -3.22
N TRP A 38 12.46 21.02 -3.69
CA TRP A 38 11.69 19.80 -3.97
C TRP A 38 12.36 18.96 -5.06
N ALA A 39 12.72 19.57 -6.19
CA ALA A 39 13.40 18.90 -7.29
C ALA A 39 14.75 18.32 -6.86
N ALA A 40 15.56 19.08 -6.11
CA ALA A 40 16.84 18.62 -5.59
C ALA A 40 16.67 17.43 -4.62
N SER A 41 15.64 17.45 -3.77
CA SER A 41 15.35 16.36 -2.84
C SER A 41 14.85 15.10 -3.53
N LYS A 42 13.94 15.20 -4.51
CA LYS A 42 13.54 14.05 -5.34
C LYS A 42 14.75 13.39 -5.98
N ALA A 43 15.56 14.17 -6.70
CA ALA A 43 16.76 13.66 -7.38
C ALA A 43 17.72 12.98 -6.39
N GLY A 44 17.96 13.60 -5.23
CA GLY A 44 18.85 13.07 -4.21
C GLY A 44 18.37 11.76 -3.58
N TYR A 45 17.10 11.67 -3.18
CA TYR A 45 16.55 10.45 -2.59
C TYR A 45 16.39 9.33 -3.60
N THR A 46 15.98 9.62 -4.84
CA THR A 46 15.94 8.63 -5.93
C THR A 46 17.33 8.05 -6.21
N ALA A 47 18.36 8.90 -6.27
CA ALA A 47 19.75 8.45 -6.45
C ALA A 47 20.21 7.56 -5.30
N LYS A 48 19.95 7.95 -4.04
CA LYS A 48 20.31 7.16 -2.85
C LYS A 48 19.61 5.80 -2.80
N MET A 49 18.30 5.76 -3.09
CA MET A 49 17.54 4.51 -3.10
C MET A 49 17.98 3.55 -4.20
N SER A 50 18.60 4.07 -5.27
CA SER A 50 19.11 3.29 -6.39
C SER A 50 20.61 2.98 -6.28
N ASP A 51 21.30 3.51 -5.26
CA ASP A 51 22.73 3.32 -5.05
C ASP A 51 23.01 1.94 -4.41
N PRO A 52 23.76 1.04 -5.06
CA PRO A 52 24.16 -0.24 -4.47
C PRO A 52 24.90 -0.10 -3.13
N ASN A 53 25.60 1.02 -2.90
CA ASN A 53 26.32 1.29 -1.65
C ASN A 53 25.40 1.75 -0.50
N ASP A 54 24.19 2.23 -0.81
CA ASP A 54 23.16 2.52 0.19
C ASP A 54 22.62 1.22 0.80
N MET A 55 22.68 0.11 0.05
CA MET A 55 22.18 -1.21 0.45
C MET A 55 20.72 -1.16 0.93
N GLY A 56 19.92 -0.27 0.35
CA GLY A 56 18.51 -0.09 0.70
C GLY A 56 18.26 0.59 2.05
N ARG A 57 19.28 1.14 2.73
CA ARG A 57 19.12 1.84 4.01
C ARG A 57 18.15 3.01 3.92
N THR A 58 18.27 3.82 2.86
CA THR A 58 17.38 4.96 2.61
C THR A 58 15.95 4.48 2.36
N ALA A 59 15.77 3.39 1.60
CA ALA A 59 14.44 2.81 1.36
C ALA A 59 13.81 2.27 2.66
N MET A 60 14.58 1.54 3.47
CA MET A 60 14.12 1.02 4.77
C MET A 60 13.74 2.13 5.76
N ALA A 61 14.44 3.27 5.73
CA ALA A 61 14.09 4.44 6.54
C ALA A 61 12.85 5.19 6.00
N PHE A 62 12.73 5.29 4.68
CA PHE A 62 11.64 6.02 4.01
C PHE A 62 10.30 5.31 4.12
N MET A 63 10.25 3.99 3.85
CA MET A 63 8.99 3.23 3.77
C MET A 63 8.07 3.38 4.99
N PRO A 64 8.54 3.22 6.26
CA PRO A 64 7.66 3.38 7.41
C PRO A 64 7.16 4.82 7.58
N LEU A 65 7.98 5.82 7.25
CA LEU A 65 7.59 7.23 7.30
C LEU A 65 6.52 7.55 6.26
N TYR A 66 6.69 7.03 5.04
CA TYR A 66 5.75 7.21 3.94
C TYR A 66 4.39 6.56 4.26
N GLN A 67 4.40 5.32 4.77
CA GLN A 67 3.19 4.63 5.20
C GLN A 67 2.46 5.40 6.33
N ALA A 68 3.20 5.93 7.31
CA ALA A 68 2.63 6.74 8.38
C ALA A 68 2.04 8.06 7.85
N ALA A 69 2.72 8.72 6.91
CA ALA A 69 2.24 9.94 6.28
C ALA A 69 0.95 9.71 5.47
N GLN A 70 0.89 8.63 4.69
CA GLN A 70 -0.33 8.25 3.98
C GLN A 70 -1.50 7.92 4.93
N ALA A 71 -1.24 7.20 6.02
CA ALA A 71 -2.25 6.90 7.02
C ALA A 71 -2.82 8.18 7.67
N ARG A 72 -1.96 9.18 7.95
CA ARG A 72 -2.38 10.50 8.45
C ARG A 72 -3.18 11.27 7.41
N ALA A 73 -2.75 11.29 6.15
CA ALA A 73 -3.47 11.96 5.06
C ALA A 73 -4.89 11.41 4.87
N ARG A 74 -5.09 10.10 5.07
CA ARG A 74 -6.41 9.45 5.08
C ARG A 74 -7.22 9.70 6.34
N GLY A 75 -6.67 10.38 7.36
CA GLY A 75 -7.34 10.57 8.66
C GLY A 75 -7.62 9.25 9.37
N GLY A 76 -6.75 8.24 9.21
CA GLY A 76 -6.94 6.90 9.77
C GLY A 76 -7.93 6.01 9.01
N LYS A 77 -8.53 6.50 7.93
CA LYS A 77 -9.42 5.69 7.08
C LYS A 77 -8.63 4.61 6.33
N ALA A 78 -9.29 3.48 6.10
CA ALA A 78 -8.74 2.40 5.31
C ALA A 78 -8.44 2.87 3.87
N PRO A 79 -7.32 2.43 3.26
CA PRO A 79 -6.96 2.76 1.87
C PRO A 79 -7.92 2.13 0.85
N CYS A 80 -8.63 1.08 1.23
CA CYS A 80 -9.68 0.43 0.47
C CYS A 80 -10.68 -0.23 1.43
N THR A 81 -11.88 -0.58 0.97
CA THR A 81 -12.86 -1.27 1.82
C THR A 81 -12.41 -2.70 2.13
N LEU A 82 -12.96 -3.29 3.20
CA LEU A 82 -12.67 -4.68 3.56
C LEU A 82 -13.13 -5.65 2.46
N GLU A 83 -14.25 -5.36 1.80
CA GLU A 83 -14.80 -6.14 0.70
C GLU A 83 -13.86 -6.12 -0.51
N PHE A 84 -13.36 -4.94 -0.90
CA PHE A 84 -12.40 -4.82 -1.99
C PHE A 84 -11.10 -5.57 -1.67
N TYR A 85 -10.57 -5.36 -0.47
CA TYR A 85 -9.36 -6.06 -0.01
C TYR A 85 -9.55 -7.58 -0.06
N THR A 86 -10.63 -8.09 0.51
CA THR A 86 -10.95 -9.51 0.57
C THR A 86 -11.07 -10.12 -0.83
N LYS A 87 -11.78 -9.44 -1.73
CA LYS A 87 -11.98 -9.90 -3.10
C LYS A 87 -10.67 -10.02 -3.86
N VAL A 88 -9.85 -8.97 -3.85
CA VAL A 88 -8.55 -8.99 -4.54
C VAL A 88 -7.63 -10.03 -3.92
N HIS A 89 -7.58 -10.13 -2.58
CA HIS A 89 -6.77 -11.10 -1.86
C HIS A 89 -7.16 -12.55 -2.20
N ALA A 90 -8.47 -12.86 -2.23
CA ALA A 90 -8.97 -14.18 -2.60
C ALA A 90 -8.62 -14.54 -4.04
N HIS A 91 -8.82 -13.61 -4.97
CA HIS A 91 -8.48 -13.82 -6.38
C HIS A 91 -6.98 -14.03 -6.59
N MET A 92 -6.12 -13.28 -5.89
CA MET A 92 -4.67 -13.48 -5.94
C MET A 92 -4.25 -14.84 -5.38
N ALA A 93 -4.88 -15.28 -4.28
CA ALA A 93 -4.52 -16.53 -3.61
C ALA A 93 -5.03 -17.79 -4.34
N LEU A 94 -6.20 -17.72 -4.98
CA LEU A 94 -6.93 -18.91 -5.43
C LEU A 94 -7.03 -19.05 -6.95
N ARG A 95 -6.94 -17.95 -7.73
CA ARG A 95 -7.11 -18.07 -9.18
C ARG A 95 -5.93 -18.73 -9.86
N LYS A 96 -6.27 -19.61 -10.79
CA LYS A 96 -5.34 -20.33 -11.64
C LYS A 96 -5.53 -19.93 -13.09
N ASP A 97 -4.44 -19.98 -13.86
CA ASP A 97 -4.47 -19.87 -15.31
C ASP A 97 -5.05 -21.15 -15.94
N VAL A 98 -5.19 -21.15 -17.27
CA VAL A 98 -5.71 -22.31 -18.03
C VAL A 98 -4.84 -23.57 -17.92
N LEU A 99 -3.59 -23.42 -17.47
CA LEU A 99 -2.64 -24.51 -17.25
C LEU A 99 -2.63 -24.98 -15.79
N GLY A 100 -3.41 -24.35 -14.91
CA GLY A 100 -3.51 -24.65 -13.49
C GLY A 100 -2.45 -23.98 -12.59
N ASN A 101 -1.62 -23.08 -13.13
CA ASN A 101 -0.65 -22.30 -12.33
C ASN A 101 -1.33 -21.11 -11.66
N GLN A 102 -0.78 -20.61 -10.56
CA GLN A 102 -1.27 -19.40 -9.92
C GLN A 102 -1.19 -18.21 -10.90
N MET A 103 -2.28 -17.44 -11.01
CA MET A 103 -2.30 -16.26 -11.86
C MET A 103 -1.29 -15.21 -11.39
N ASN A 104 -0.68 -14.51 -12.35
CA ASN A 104 0.20 -13.39 -12.03
C ASN A 104 -0.58 -12.30 -11.27
N HIS A 105 -0.09 -11.93 -10.10
CA HIS A 105 -0.73 -10.95 -9.23
C HIS A 105 -0.96 -9.60 -9.93
N HIS A 106 -0.04 -9.15 -10.78
CA HIS A 106 -0.20 -7.88 -11.50
C HIS A 106 -1.40 -7.91 -12.47
N LEU A 107 -1.70 -9.05 -13.07
CA LEU A 107 -2.87 -9.21 -13.93
C LEU A 107 -4.15 -9.16 -13.10
N VAL A 108 -4.18 -9.83 -11.95
CA VAL A 108 -5.32 -9.79 -11.03
C VAL A 108 -5.57 -8.35 -10.54
N LEU A 109 -4.52 -7.63 -10.12
CA LEU A 109 -4.62 -6.24 -9.69
C LEU A 109 -5.19 -5.34 -10.80
N ALA A 110 -4.69 -5.50 -12.04
CA ALA A 110 -5.16 -4.72 -13.18
C ALA A 110 -6.65 -4.99 -13.50
N GLU A 111 -7.11 -6.24 -13.39
CA GLU A 111 -8.52 -6.61 -13.59
C GLU A 111 -9.45 -5.93 -12.57
N PHE A 112 -8.96 -5.66 -11.36
CA PHE A 112 -9.71 -4.95 -10.31
C PHE A 112 -9.48 -3.42 -10.32
N GLY A 113 -8.84 -2.89 -11.36
CA GLY A 113 -8.61 -1.45 -11.49
C GLY A 113 -7.65 -0.88 -10.45
N THR A 114 -6.75 -1.70 -9.91
CA THR A 114 -5.71 -1.28 -8.96
C THR A 114 -4.30 -1.61 -9.50
N HIS A 115 -3.28 -1.16 -8.80
CA HIS A 115 -1.87 -1.39 -9.14
C HIS A 115 -1.07 -1.83 -7.92
N HIS A 116 0.15 -2.33 -8.16
CA HIS A 116 0.97 -2.96 -7.12
C HIS A 116 1.19 -2.06 -5.88
N GLN A 117 1.53 -0.78 -6.08
CA GLN A 117 1.73 0.15 -4.96
C GLN A 117 0.46 0.38 -4.13
N ALA A 118 -0.70 0.62 -4.76
CA ALA A 118 -1.96 0.76 -4.03
C ALA A 118 -2.36 -0.53 -3.30
N TRP A 119 -2.03 -1.68 -3.88
CA TRP A 119 -2.24 -2.98 -3.25
C TRP A 119 -1.38 -3.17 -1.99
N LEU A 120 -0.09 -2.83 -2.05
CA LEU A 120 0.80 -2.88 -0.88
C LEU A 120 0.29 -2.03 0.28
N GLU A 121 -0.36 -0.90 -0.01
CA GLU A 121 -1.01 -0.08 1.01
C GLU A 121 -2.22 -0.78 1.64
N CYS A 122 -3.07 -1.40 0.81
CA CYS A 122 -4.19 -2.22 1.28
C CYS A 122 -3.71 -3.39 2.16
N GLU A 123 -2.69 -4.14 1.74
CA GLU A 123 -2.11 -5.22 2.56
C GLU A 123 -1.50 -4.69 3.86
N GLY A 124 -0.71 -3.62 3.80
CA GLY A 124 -0.11 -3.03 4.99
C GLY A 124 -1.13 -2.50 6.01
N TYR A 125 -2.32 -2.09 5.53
CA TYR A 125 -3.42 -1.68 6.39
C TYR A 125 -4.20 -2.88 6.96
N TRP A 126 -4.69 -3.77 6.09
CA TRP A 126 -5.66 -4.81 6.46
C TRP A 126 -5.02 -6.05 7.07
N THR A 127 -3.86 -6.51 6.59
CA THR A 127 -3.18 -7.73 7.09
C THR A 127 -3.01 -7.74 8.62
N PRO A 128 -2.48 -6.69 9.28
CA PRO A 128 -2.37 -6.68 10.73
C PRO A 128 -3.72 -6.51 11.45
N ILE A 129 -4.81 -6.13 10.77
CA ILE A 129 -6.13 -5.99 11.38
C ILE A 129 -6.88 -7.33 11.36
N VAL A 130 -6.83 -8.05 10.23
CA VAL A 130 -7.65 -9.26 10.01
C VAL A 130 -6.87 -10.56 10.09
N GLY A 131 -5.53 -10.51 10.09
CA GLY A 131 -4.66 -11.68 9.96
C GLY A 131 -4.70 -12.62 11.16
N ALA A 132 -4.03 -12.23 12.25
CA ALA A 132 -3.94 -13.05 13.45
C ALA A 132 -3.83 -12.20 14.73
N PRO A 133 -4.32 -12.71 15.88
CA PRO A 133 -4.17 -12.05 17.17
C PRO A 133 -2.72 -11.99 17.67
N GLU A 134 -1.83 -12.80 17.09
CA GLU A 134 -0.41 -12.83 17.39
C GLU A 134 0.43 -12.83 16.11
N ILE A 135 1.56 -12.12 16.13
CA ILE A 135 2.56 -12.11 15.06
C ILE A 135 3.88 -12.56 15.67
N LEU A 136 4.43 -13.68 15.18
CA LEU A 136 5.70 -14.25 15.67
C LEU A 136 5.74 -14.45 17.20
N GLY A 137 4.61 -14.87 17.78
CA GLY A 137 4.47 -15.13 19.22
C GLY A 137 4.34 -13.87 20.09
N GLN A 138 4.13 -12.70 19.47
CA GLN A 138 3.85 -11.45 20.17
C GLN A 138 2.40 -11.00 19.92
N PRO A 139 1.71 -10.42 20.91
CA PRO A 139 0.37 -9.86 20.71
C PRO A 139 0.36 -8.86 19.56
N ASN A 140 -0.63 -8.97 18.68
CA ASN A 140 -0.83 -8.02 17.59
C ASN A 140 -1.75 -6.89 18.07
N PRO A 141 -1.23 -5.68 18.36
CA PRO A 141 -2.04 -4.59 18.90
C PRO A 141 -3.06 -4.04 17.90
N ARG A 142 -2.94 -4.39 16.61
CA ARG A 142 -3.84 -3.92 15.56
C ARG A 142 -4.93 -4.92 15.21
N PHE A 143 -4.89 -6.13 15.77
CA PHE A 143 -5.87 -7.17 15.47
C PHE A 143 -7.26 -6.75 15.95
N ASP A 144 -8.24 -6.87 15.06
CA ASP A 144 -9.64 -6.61 15.36
C ASP A 144 -10.44 -7.90 15.11
N PRO A 145 -10.98 -8.56 16.17
CA PRO A 145 -11.69 -9.82 16.02
C PRO A 145 -13.00 -9.70 15.22
N THR A 146 -13.64 -8.53 15.24
CA THR A 146 -14.87 -8.29 14.48
C THR A 146 -14.57 -8.19 13.00
N GLN A 147 -13.56 -7.39 12.63
CA GLN A 147 -13.11 -7.26 11.24
C GLN A 147 -12.54 -8.59 10.72
N ALA A 148 -11.77 -9.31 11.54
CA ALA A 148 -11.26 -10.64 11.19
C ALA A 148 -12.38 -11.64 10.93
N GLN A 149 -13.47 -11.61 11.70
CA GLN A 149 -14.63 -12.46 11.45
C GLN A 149 -15.33 -12.10 10.14
N GLN A 150 -15.52 -10.82 9.85
CA GLN A 150 -16.09 -10.35 8.58
C GLN A 150 -15.22 -10.77 7.39
N PHE A 151 -13.90 -10.59 7.49
CA PHE A 151 -12.94 -11.04 6.49
C PHE A 151 -13.06 -12.54 6.20
N ARG A 152 -13.19 -13.39 7.24
CA ARG A 152 -13.38 -14.84 7.05
C ARG A 152 -14.65 -15.18 6.28
N VAL A 153 -15.76 -14.49 6.56
CA VAL A 153 -17.03 -14.71 5.84
C VAL A 153 -16.89 -14.29 4.38
N LEU A 154 -16.35 -13.11 4.12
CA LEU A 154 -16.12 -12.60 2.77
C LEU A 154 -15.15 -13.49 1.98
N MET A 155 -14.05 -13.94 2.59
CA MET A 155 -13.08 -14.85 1.95
C MET A 155 -13.75 -16.17 1.55
N GLN A 156 -14.64 -16.71 2.38
CA GLN A 156 -15.37 -17.92 2.04
C GLN A 156 -16.32 -17.70 0.85
N GLN A 157 -17.02 -16.56 0.82
CA GLN A 157 -17.90 -16.20 -0.30
C GLN A 157 -17.12 -16.06 -1.60
N GLU A 158 -15.98 -15.37 -1.59
CA GLU A 158 -15.13 -15.22 -2.78
C GLU A 158 -14.50 -16.55 -3.21
N CYS A 159 -14.13 -17.40 -2.25
CA CYS A 159 -13.68 -18.77 -2.55
C CYS A 159 -14.77 -19.60 -3.25
N ASP A 160 -16.03 -19.51 -2.77
CA ASP A 160 -17.16 -20.20 -3.40
C ASP A 160 -17.38 -19.66 -4.83
N VAL A 161 -17.33 -18.35 -5.04
CA VAL A 161 -17.43 -17.71 -6.36
C VAL A 161 -16.32 -18.19 -7.31
N ILE A 162 -15.06 -18.16 -6.87
CA ILE A 162 -13.91 -18.56 -7.69
C ILE A 162 -13.99 -20.04 -8.09
N ASN A 163 -14.49 -20.90 -7.19
CA ASN A 163 -14.64 -22.33 -7.44
C ASN A 163 -15.99 -22.71 -8.09
N GLY A 164 -16.85 -21.74 -8.41
CA GLY A 164 -18.17 -21.98 -9.00
C GLY A 164 -19.15 -22.72 -8.08
N ILE A 165 -18.96 -22.65 -6.77
CA ILE A 165 -19.83 -23.27 -5.77
C ILE A 165 -21.01 -22.33 -5.52
N THR A 166 -22.23 -22.82 -5.75
CA THR A 166 -23.47 -22.12 -5.36
C THR A 166 -24.03 -22.77 -4.11
N ARG A 167 -24.26 -22.00 -3.04
CA ARG A 167 -24.87 -22.48 -1.79
C ARG A 167 -26.29 -21.98 -1.63
#